data_AF-A0A8T4QIQ7-F1
#
_entry.id   AF-A0A8T4QIQ7-F1
#
_cell.length_a   1.000
_cell.length_b   1.000
_cell.length_c   1.000
_cell.angle_alpha   90.00
_cell.angle_beta   90.00
_cell.angle_gamma   90.00
#
_symmetry.space_group_name_H-M   'P 1'
#
loop_
_entity.id
_entity.type
_entity.pdbx_description
1 polymer ?
#
loop_
_entity_poly.entity_id
_entity_poly.type
_entity_poly.pdbx_seq_one_letter_code
_entity_poly.pdbx_strand_id
1 'polypeptide(L)'
;MSFLKKTIKEAINIDKSLFRKIFFYSIMFSAAFFLIIQLFGAVSGFIFSKITESSGAVSLENIDSANLEGYSSQMYGFLFLFISNIIIFAAALAYTYSFFENKIWNTIFGKKTDFKNTSRFLGLNIVMSVIFSIVLFVLFSLIAKFLYGIPKLGSIIFFSVLLFSVYLFFVGYWSFGKTHEVFRSLKNIYLVGIKRIDLTIFEMIFALVVAVLLNLILLLFSWLPETVYLVLTVIGLQVYFSWFRLYLTNALKSVKL
;
A
#
# COMPACT_ATOMS: atom_id res chain seq x y z
N MET A 1 -25.34 20.40 -17.95
CA MET A 1 -25.31 18.95 -17.65
C MET A 1 -25.17 18.82 -16.13
N SER A 2 -26.04 18.06 -15.44
CA SER A 2 -25.94 17.95 -13.98
C SER A 2 -24.62 17.30 -13.57
N PHE A 3 -24.09 17.68 -12.40
CA PHE A 3 -22.82 17.19 -11.88
C PHE A 3 -22.77 15.66 -11.86
N LEU A 4 -23.84 15.01 -11.37
CA LEU A 4 -24.00 13.55 -11.39
C LEU A 4 -23.87 12.93 -12.79
N LYS A 5 -24.49 13.53 -13.82
CA LYS A 5 -24.37 13.05 -15.21
C LYS A 5 -22.93 13.16 -15.72
N LYS A 6 -22.19 14.21 -15.32
CA LYS A 6 -20.77 14.38 -15.67
C LYS A 6 -19.93 13.28 -15.00
N THR A 7 -20.11 13.06 -13.69
CA THR A 7 -19.42 12.01 -12.93
C THR A 7 -19.61 10.62 -13.52
N ILE A 8 -20.87 10.26 -13.84
CA ILE A 8 -21.19 8.96 -14.46
C ILE A 8 -20.53 8.83 -15.83
N LYS A 9 -20.56 9.88 -16.65
CA LYS A 9 -19.92 9.87 -17.97
C LYS A 9 -18.40 9.67 -17.87
N GLU A 10 -17.74 10.33 -16.91
CA GLU A 10 -16.30 10.16 -16.67
C GLU A 10 -15.95 8.78 -16.11
N ALA A 11 -16.82 8.20 -15.27
CA ALA A 11 -16.68 6.85 -14.74
C ALA A 11 -16.78 5.76 -15.81
N ILE A 12 -17.62 5.96 -16.83
CA ILE A 12 -17.85 4.98 -17.92
C ILE A 12 -16.81 5.13 -19.03
N ASN A 13 -16.42 6.37 -19.36
CA ASN A 13 -15.58 6.66 -20.51
C ASN A 13 -14.07 6.53 -20.20
N ILE A 14 -13.66 5.33 -19.79
CA ILE A 14 -12.26 5.01 -19.52
C ILE A 14 -11.58 4.47 -20.79
N ASP A 15 -10.35 4.94 -21.04
CA ASP A 15 -9.50 4.40 -22.10
C ASP A 15 -9.20 2.92 -21.84
N LYS A 16 -9.78 2.04 -22.67
CA LYS A 16 -9.67 0.58 -22.55
C LYS A 16 -8.23 0.09 -22.73
N SER A 17 -7.44 0.73 -23.60
CA SER A 17 -6.05 0.36 -23.85
C SER A 17 -5.19 0.68 -22.63
N LEU A 18 -5.38 1.88 -22.08
CA LEU A 18 -4.69 2.30 -20.87
C LEU A 18 -5.09 1.45 -19.66
N PHE A 19 -6.38 1.18 -19.49
CA PHE A 19 -6.91 0.31 -18.44
C PHE A 19 -6.25 -1.07 -18.46
N ARG A 20 -6.18 -1.73 -19.63
CA ARG A 20 -5.54 -3.06 -19.76
C ARG A 20 -4.07 -3.05 -19.30
N LYS A 21 -3.31 -2.02 -19.65
CA LYS A 21 -1.90 -1.89 -19.24
C LYS A 21 -1.77 -1.74 -17.73
N ILE A 22 -2.58 -0.88 -17.12
CA ILE A 22 -2.56 -0.64 -15.66
C ILE A 22 -2.99 -1.89 -14.90
N PHE A 23 -4.05 -2.55 -15.38
CA PHE A 23 -4.51 -3.81 -14.82
C PHE A 23 -3.43 -4.89 -14.88
N PHE A 24 -2.77 -5.04 -16.03
CA PHE A 24 -1.65 -5.97 -16.19
C PHE A 24 -0.50 -5.68 -15.22
N TYR A 25 -0.09 -4.41 -15.08
CA TYR A 25 0.94 -4.04 -14.10
C TYR A 25 0.51 -4.27 -12.65
N SER A 26 -0.77 -4.12 -12.35
CA SER A 26 -1.29 -4.37 -11.01
C SER A 26 -1.30 -5.89 -10.68
N ILE A 27 -1.62 -6.75 -11.65
CA ILE A 27 -1.45 -8.21 -11.52
C ILE A 27 0.02 -8.58 -11.34
N MET A 28 0.91 -8.04 -12.19
CA MET A 28 2.35 -8.31 -12.07
C MET A 28 2.89 -7.88 -10.71
N PHE A 29 2.43 -6.73 -10.19
CA PHE A 29 2.77 -6.28 -8.85
C PHE A 29 2.32 -7.30 -7.79
N SER A 30 1.07 -7.76 -7.82
CA SER A 30 0.58 -8.77 -6.86
C SER A 30 1.35 -10.08 -6.94
N ALA A 31 1.68 -10.54 -8.15
CA ALA A 31 2.48 -11.75 -8.33
C ALA A 31 3.91 -11.59 -7.77
N ALA A 32 4.57 -10.47 -8.06
CA ALA A 32 5.89 -10.16 -7.53
C ALA A 32 5.88 -10.02 -6.00
N PHE A 33 4.86 -9.33 -5.47
CA PHE A 33 4.66 -9.16 -4.03
C PHE A 33 4.48 -10.50 -3.32
N PHE A 34 3.65 -11.39 -3.87
CA PHE A 34 3.44 -12.74 -3.33
C PHE A 34 4.72 -13.57 -3.39
N LEU A 35 5.47 -13.52 -4.50
CA LEU A 35 6.74 -14.23 -4.64
C LEU A 35 7.77 -13.77 -3.60
N ILE A 36 7.86 -12.46 -3.37
CA ILE A 36 8.75 -11.90 -2.34
C ILE A 36 8.33 -12.41 -0.96
N ILE A 37 7.03 -12.37 -0.60
CA ILE A 37 6.52 -12.91 0.68
C ILE A 37 6.87 -14.39 0.85
N GLN A 38 6.67 -15.20 -0.18
CA GLN A 38 6.99 -16.63 -0.13
C GLN A 38 8.48 -16.88 0.10
N LEU A 39 9.36 -16.13 -0.58
CA LEU A 39 10.81 -16.19 -0.36
C LEU A 39 11.17 -15.81 1.08
N PHE A 40 10.55 -14.76 1.63
CA PHE A 40 10.78 -14.38 3.02
C PHE A 40 10.31 -15.45 4.01
N GLY A 41 9.15 -16.06 3.78
CA GLY A 41 8.67 -17.18 4.58
C GLY A 41 9.64 -18.36 4.54
N ALA A 42 10.13 -18.73 3.36
CA ALA A 42 11.09 -19.81 3.19
C ALA A 42 12.44 -19.53 3.89
N VAL A 43 13.01 -18.34 3.68
CA VAL A 43 14.28 -17.94 4.31
C VAL A 43 14.14 -17.83 5.82
N SER A 44 13.05 -17.23 6.31
CA SER A 44 12.78 -17.14 7.75
C SER A 44 12.60 -18.54 8.36
N GLY A 45 11.84 -19.41 7.70
CA GLY A 45 11.66 -20.80 8.13
C GLY A 45 12.98 -21.57 8.18
N PHE A 46 13.86 -21.38 7.20
CA PHE A 46 15.21 -21.96 7.23
C PHE A 46 16.03 -21.46 8.42
N ILE A 47 16.06 -20.13 8.64
CA ILE A 47 16.76 -19.53 9.80
C ILE A 47 16.22 -20.11 11.12
N PHE A 48 14.89 -20.17 11.28
CA PHE A 48 14.27 -20.75 12.48
C PHE A 48 14.59 -22.24 12.66
N SER A 49 14.54 -23.04 11.58
CA SER A 49 14.84 -24.47 11.64
C SER A 49 16.26 -24.77 12.13
N LYS A 50 17.25 -23.98 11.66
CA LYS A 50 18.65 -24.11 12.09
C LYS A 50 18.83 -23.82 13.58
N ILE A 51 17.99 -22.96 14.13
CA ILE A 51 18.01 -22.62 15.55
C ILE A 51 17.40 -23.74 16.37
N THR A 52 16.22 -24.24 15.98
CA THR A 52 15.59 -25.36 16.68
C THR A 52 16.50 -26.59 16.70
N GLU A 53 17.24 -26.86 15.62
CA GLU A 53 18.28 -27.90 15.57
C GLU A 53 19.42 -27.63 16.57
N SER A 54 19.91 -26.39 16.69
CA SER A 54 20.97 -26.04 17.65
C SER A 54 20.50 -26.00 19.12
N SER A 55 19.23 -25.66 19.36
CA SER A 55 18.65 -25.51 20.70
C SER A 55 18.05 -26.80 21.24
N GLY A 56 17.63 -27.73 20.37
CA GLY A 56 17.12 -29.06 20.75
C GLY A 56 18.17 -29.98 21.37
N ALA A 57 19.45 -29.62 21.30
CA ALA A 57 20.55 -30.30 22.00
C ALA A 57 20.72 -29.84 23.46
N VAL A 58 19.93 -28.87 23.92
CA VAL A 58 19.99 -28.32 25.29
C VAL A 58 18.89 -28.97 26.12
N SER A 59 19.18 -30.12 26.72
CA SER A 59 18.36 -30.62 27.82
C SER A 59 18.50 -29.67 29.01
N LEU A 60 17.39 -29.45 29.74
CA LEU A 60 17.32 -28.63 30.97
C LEU A 60 18.35 -29.03 32.05
N GLU A 61 19.00 -30.18 31.90
CA GLU A 61 20.03 -30.72 32.80
C GLU A 61 21.44 -30.12 32.58
N ASN A 62 21.71 -29.38 31.49
CA ASN A 62 23.06 -28.90 31.13
C ASN A 62 23.25 -27.35 31.14
N ILE A 63 22.39 -26.61 31.85
CA ILE A 63 22.54 -25.14 31.97
C ILE A 63 23.58 -24.83 33.07
N ASP A 64 24.85 -25.04 32.74
CA ASP A 64 25.97 -24.55 33.53
C ASP A 64 26.31 -23.10 33.13
N SER A 65 26.86 -22.32 34.06
CA SER A 65 27.09 -20.87 33.88
C SER A 65 28.03 -20.52 32.72
N ALA A 66 28.94 -21.43 32.35
CA ALA A 66 29.81 -21.30 31.18
C ALA A 66 29.06 -21.44 29.83
N ASN A 67 27.90 -22.12 29.82
CA ASN A 67 27.07 -22.27 28.62
C ASN A 67 26.17 -21.04 28.38
N LEU A 68 25.90 -20.21 29.40
CA LEU A 68 25.07 -19.00 29.29
C LEU A 68 25.65 -17.95 28.32
N GLU A 69 26.97 -17.78 28.28
CA GLU A 69 27.63 -16.88 27.31
C GLU A 69 27.55 -17.43 25.88
N GLY A 70 27.64 -18.76 25.70
CA GLY A 70 27.42 -19.41 24.41
C GLY A 70 26.00 -19.21 23.89
N TYR A 71 25.01 -19.33 24.76
CA TYR A 71 23.59 -19.11 24.42
C TYR A 71 23.28 -17.64 24.10
N SER A 72 23.88 -16.69 24.83
CA SER A 72 23.67 -15.26 24.56
C SER A 72 24.25 -14.85 23.20
N SER A 73 25.46 -15.29 22.86
CA SER A 73 26.09 -15.04 21.55
C SER A 73 25.28 -15.62 20.39
N GLN A 74 24.77 -16.85 20.53
CA GLN A 74 23.88 -17.46 19.53
C GLN A 74 22.56 -16.68 19.37
N MET A 75 21.98 -16.20 20.48
CA MET A 75 20.75 -15.40 20.45
C MET A 75 20.98 -14.03 19.79
N TYR A 76 22.13 -13.37 20.03
CA TYR A 76 22.49 -12.13 19.33
C TYR A 76 22.71 -12.34 17.84
N GLY A 77 23.42 -13.41 17.46
CA GLY A 77 23.60 -13.79 16.06
C GLY A 77 22.27 -14.04 15.35
N PHE A 78 21.33 -14.71 16.03
CA PHE A 78 19.97 -14.89 15.54
C PHE A 78 19.23 -13.56 15.35
N LEU A 79 19.15 -12.73 16.39
CA LEU A 79 18.47 -11.43 16.32
C LEU A 79 19.02 -10.58 15.18
N PHE A 80 20.35 -10.60 14.99
CA PHE A 80 21.00 -9.92 13.89
C PHE A 80 20.57 -10.46 12.51
N LEU A 81 20.58 -11.77 12.31
CA LEU A 81 20.17 -12.40 11.05
C LEU A 81 18.68 -12.17 10.76
N PHE A 82 17.83 -12.28 11.79
CA PHE A 82 16.40 -12.07 11.68
C PHE A 82 16.06 -10.61 11.33
N ILE A 83 16.66 -9.64 12.04
CA ILE A 83 16.47 -8.21 11.76
C ILE A 83 17.00 -7.87 10.35
N SER A 84 18.16 -8.41 9.97
CA SER A 84 18.73 -8.22 8.64
C SER A 84 17.82 -8.77 7.55
N ASN A 85 17.22 -9.95 7.74
CA ASN A 85 16.25 -10.53 6.83
C ASN A 85 15.00 -9.65 6.69
N ILE A 86 14.48 -9.12 7.81
CA ILE A 86 13.34 -8.17 7.80
C ILE A 86 13.69 -6.91 7.01
N ILE A 87 14.89 -6.33 7.21
CA ILE A 87 15.31 -5.11 6.51
C ILE A 87 15.43 -5.34 5.01
N ILE A 88 16.10 -6.42 4.59
CA ILE A 88 16.27 -6.78 3.19
C ILE A 88 14.90 -6.98 2.53
N PHE A 89 14.01 -7.68 3.21
CA PHE A 89 12.66 -7.94 2.73
C PHE A 89 11.82 -6.66 2.62
N ALA A 90 11.84 -5.81 3.64
CA ALA A 90 11.16 -4.52 3.62
C ALA A 90 11.68 -3.64 2.47
N ALA A 91 12.98 -3.63 2.23
CA ALA A 91 13.59 -2.91 1.10
C ALA A 91 13.13 -3.48 -0.25
N ALA A 92 13.09 -4.81 -0.39
CA ALA A 92 12.61 -5.47 -1.61
C ALA A 92 11.13 -5.17 -1.89
N LEU A 93 10.27 -5.18 -0.86
CA LEU A 93 8.87 -4.80 -0.97
C LEU A 93 8.69 -3.33 -1.34
N ALA A 94 9.39 -2.42 -0.64
CA ALA A 94 9.32 -0.99 -0.91
C ALA A 94 9.77 -0.65 -2.33
N TYR A 95 10.85 -1.29 -2.81
CA TYR A 95 11.32 -1.14 -4.18
C TYR A 95 10.32 -1.68 -5.19
N THR A 96 9.81 -2.89 -4.98
CA THR A 96 8.83 -3.53 -5.88
C THR A 96 7.58 -2.70 -6.01
N TYR A 97 7.02 -2.25 -4.88
CA TYR A 97 5.89 -1.33 -4.85
C TYR A 97 6.17 -0.04 -5.64
N SER A 98 7.30 0.60 -5.36
CA SER A 98 7.69 1.86 -6.02
C SER A 98 7.92 1.69 -7.51
N PHE A 99 8.48 0.57 -7.95
CA PHE A 99 8.70 0.25 -9.37
C PHE A 99 7.37 0.11 -10.11
N PHE A 100 6.44 -0.69 -9.61
CA PHE A 100 5.17 -0.93 -10.28
C PHE A 100 4.24 0.30 -10.25
N GLU A 101 4.16 1.01 -9.13
CA GLU A 101 3.41 2.27 -9.07
C GLU A 101 4.00 3.31 -10.02
N ASN A 102 5.33 3.52 -10.04
CA ASN A 102 5.96 4.42 -11.00
C ASN A 102 5.66 4.02 -12.45
N LYS A 103 5.65 2.72 -12.76
CA LYS A 103 5.28 2.22 -14.10
C LYS A 103 3.84 2.52 -14.47
N ILE A 104 2.90 2.34 -13.53
CA ILE A 104 1.48 2.67 -13.71
C ILE A 104 1.32 4.16 -13.98
N TRP A 105 1.88 5.02 -13.13
CA TRP A 105 1.75 6.47 -13.27
C TRP A 105 2.42 7.01 -14.53
N ASN A 106 3.61 6.51 -14.88
CA ASN A 106 4.25 6.86 -16.15
C ASN A 106 3.39 6.44 -17.35
N THR A 107 2.73 5.28 -17.29
CA THR A 107 1.84 4.85 -18.37
C THR A 107 0.61 5.74 -18.49
N ILE A 108 0.00 6.14 -17.36
CA ILE A 108 -1.13 7.10 -17.32
C ILE A 108 -0.76 8.45 -17.99
N PHE A 109 0.48 8.90 -17.79
CA PHE A 109 0.97 10.17 -18.32
C PHE A 109 1.79 10.05 -19.63
N GLY A 110 1.87 8.86 -20.24
CA GLY A 110 2.58 8.64 -21.50
C GLY A 110 4.10 8.82 -21.41
N LYS A 111 4.71 8.62 -20.24
CA LYS A 111 6.15 8.77 -20.00
C LYS A 111 6.87 7.44 -19.92
N LYS A 112 8.19 7.46 -20.14
CA LYS A 112 9.04 6.27 -20.00
C LYS A 112 9.39 6.03 -18.54
N THR A 113 9.39 4.76 -18.14
CA THR A 113 9.92 4.34 -16.83
C THR A 113 11.43 4.17 -16.94
N ASP A 114 12.16 4.79 -16.02
CA ASP A 114 13.60 4.60 -15.87
C ASP A 114 13.96 4.43 -14.38
N PHE A 115 15.19 3.99 -14.12
CA PHE A 115 15.68 3.73 -12.77
C PHE A 115 15.72 5.01 -11.92
N LYS A 116 16.10 6.15 -12.51
CA LYS A 116 16.21 7.45 -11.84
C LYS A 116 14.85 7.96 -11.35
N ASN A 117 13.80 7.78 -12.14
CA ASN A 117 12.42 8.12 -11.79
C ASN A 117 11.88 7.16 -10.74
N THR A 118 12.25 5.88 -10.83
CA THR A 118 11.86 4.87 -9.83
C THR A 118 12.49 5.16 -8.46
N SER A 119 13.78 5.50 -8.41
CA SER A 119 14.45 5.86 -7.16
C SER A 119 13.88 7.16 -6.54
N ARG A 120 13.53 8.14 -7.38
CA ARG A 120 12.81 9.35 -6.93
C ARG A 120 11.40 9.03 -6.41
N PHE A 121 10.68 8.10 -7.06
CA PHE A 121 9.36 7.65 -6.59
C PHE A 121 9.47 6.91 -5.26
N LEU A 122 10.49 6.06 -5.09
CA LEU A 122 10.82 5.43 -3.81
C LEU A 122 11.11 6.49 -2.73
N GLY A 123 11.87 7.55 -3.07
CA GLY A 123 12.10 8.68 -2.18
C GLY A 123 10.79 9.38 -1.77
N LEU A 124 9.87 9.61 -2.71
CA LEU A 124 8.54 10.14 -2.40
C LEU A 124 7.78 9.22 -1.43
N ASN A 125 7.78 7.91 -1.69
CA ASN A 125 7.14 6.92 -0.81
C ASN A 125 7.70 6.97 0.60
N ILE A 126 9.03 6.96 0.75
CA ILE A 126 9.68 7.03 2.06
C ILE A 126 9.28 8.32 2.79
N VAL A 127 9.39 9.48 2.13
CA VAL A 127 9.06 10.77 2.75
C VAL A 127 7.59 10.81 3.17
N MET A 128 6.68 10.37 2.30
CA MET A 128 5.25 10.31 2.60
C MET A 128 4.97 9.34 3.76
N SER A 129 5.53 8.13 3.73
CA SER A 129 5.37 7.16 4.81
C SER A 129 5.87 7.67 6.15
N VAL A 130 7.00 8.39 6.19
CA VAL A 130 7.49 9.04 7.42
C VAL A 130 6.51 10.11 7.91
N ILE A 131 6.07 11.01 7.03
CA ILE A 131 5.09 12.05 7.39
C ILE A 131 3.82 11.42 7.96
N PHE A 132 3.25 10.42 7.28
CA PHE A 132 2.04 9.74 7.74
C PHE A 132 2.24 8.95 9.03
N SER A 133 3.40 8.32 9.21
CA SER A 133 3.72 7.60 10.45
C SER A 133 3.76 8.55 11.65
N ILE A 134 4.36 9.74 11.48
CA ILE A 134 4.38 10.78 12.51
C ILE A 134 2.96 11.27 12.80
N VAL A 135 2.16 11.57 11.76
CA VAL A 135 0.77 12.01 11.93
C VAL A 135 -0.06 10.96 12.64
N LEU A 136 0.03 9.69 12.23
CA LEU A 136 -0.68 8.59 12.88
C LEU A 136 -0.22 8.41 14.33
N PHE A 137 1.08 8.44 14.61
CA PHE A 137 1.61 8.34 15.97
C PHE A 137 1.07 9.45 16.89
N VAL A 138 1.07 10.69 16.42
CA VAL A 138 0.52 11.84 17.17
C VAL A 138 -0.97 11.67 17.39
N LEU A 139 -1.73 11.31 16.35
CA LEU A 139 -3.16 11.09 16.45
C LEU A 139 -3.50 9.95 17.41
N PHE A 140 -2.81 8.82 17.34
CA PHE A 140 -2.99 7.71 18.27
C PHE A 140 -2.65 8.12 19.71
N SER A 141 -1.58 8.88 19.92
CA SER A 141 -1.18 9.35 21.25
C SER A 141 -2.21 10.31 21.86
N LEU A 142 -2.85 11.15 21.03
CA LEU A 142 -3.93 12.04 21.45
C LEU A 142 -5.23 11.26 21.69
N ILE A 143 -5.64 10.41 20.74
CA ILE A 143 -6.85 9.59 20.80
C ILE A 143 -6.82 8.63 21.99
N ALA A 144 -5.68 7.99 22.26
CA ALA A 144 -5.52 7.11 23.43
C ALA A 144 -5.79 7.85 24.74
N LYS A 145 -5.46 9.14 24.85
CA LYS A 145 -5.76 9.93 26.05
C LYS A 145 -7.23 10.32 26.19
N PHE A 146 -7.95 10.47 25.08
CA PHE A 146 -9.34 10.98 25.08
C PHE A 146 -10.42 9.89 24.94
N LEU A 147 -10.11 8.73 24.37
CA LEU A 147 -11.13 7.75 23.91
C LEU A 147 -11.06 6.38 24.59
N TYR A 148 -10.34 6.23 25.69
CA TYR A 148 -10.33 5.00 26.51
C TYR A 148 -11.75 4.53 26.92
N GLY A 149 -12.76 5.40 26.86
CA GLY A 149 -14.17 5.07 27.15
C GLY A 149 -15.10 4.87 25.96
N ILE A 150 -14.71 5.15 24.70
CA ILE A 150 -15.62 5.04 23.54
C ILE A 150 -14.91 4.42 22.32
N PRO A 151 -14.78 3.08 22.28
CA PRO A 151 -14.06 2.35 21.22
C PRO A 151 -14.60 2.64 19.81
N LYS A 152 -15.91 2.88 19.69
CA LYS A 152 -16.59 3.16 18.40
C LYS A 152 -16.18 4.48 17.77
N LEU A 153 -15.86 5.52 18.57
CA LEU A 153 -15.44 6.80 18.01
C LEU A 153 -13.98 6.75 17.55
N GLY A 154 -13.14 6.02 18.28
CA GLY A 154 -11.74 5.79 17.92
C GLY A 154 -11.59 5.09 16.57
N SER A 155 -12.40 4.06 16.30
CA SER A 155 -12.37 3.35 15.02
C SER A 155 -12.83 4.22 13.84
N ILE A 156 -13.85 5.07 14.02
CA ILE A 156 -14.33 6.00 12.98
C ILE A 156 -13.23 7.02 12.62
N ILE A 157 -12.59 7.63 13.63
CA ILE A 157 -11.51 8.60 13.39
C ILE A 157 -10.35 7.91 12.69
N PHE A 158 -9.93 6.74 13.17
CA PHE A 158 -8.86 5.97 12.54
C PHE A 158 -9.16 5.66 11.07
N PHE A 159 -10.37 5.16 10.77
CA PHE A 159 -10.77 4.84 9.41
C PHE A 159 -10.83 6.08 8.50
N SER A 160 -11.30 7.21 9.04
CA SER A 160 -11.36 8.49 8.32
C SER A 160 -9.96 9.00 7.97
N VAL A 161 -9.01 8.91 8.92
CA VAL A 161 -7.60 9.28 8.70
C VAL A 161 -6.95 8.35 7.67
N LEU A 162 -7.23 7.05 7.73
CA LEU A 162 -6.72 6.08 6.77
C LEU A 162 -7.22 6.38 5.34
N LEU A 163 -8.52 6.62 5.17
CA LEU A 163 -9.10 7.02 3.88
C LEU A 163 -8.49 8.32 3.36
N PHE A 164 -8.35 9.32 4.22
CA PHE A 164 -7.74 10.59 3.86
C PHE A 164 -6.26 10.43 3.46
N SER A 165 -5.55 9.53 4.13
CA SER A 165 -4.15 9.22 3.80
C SER A 165 -4.04 8.61 2.40
N VAL A 166 -4.85 7.60 2.09
CA VAL A 166 -4.89 6.97 0.76
C VAL A 166 -5.13 8.01 -0.34
N TYR A 167 -6.04 8.96 -0.09
CA TYR A 167 -6.29 10.06 -1.01
C TYR A 167 -5.08 10.98 -1.22
N LEU A 168 -4.40 11.40 -0.15
CA LEU A 168 -3.22 12.25 -0.27
C LEU A 168 -2.06 11.51 -0.96
N PHE A 169 -1.89 10.21 -0.73
CA PHE A 169 -0.96 9.37 -1.49
C PHE A 169 -1.30 9.38 -2.98
N PHE A 170 -2.58 9.20 -3.34
CA PHE A 170 -3.03 9.28 -4.72
C PHE A 170 -2.68 10.61 -5.38
N VAL A 171 -2.98 11.74 -4.73
CA VAL A 171 -2.65 13.08 -5.24
C VAL A 171 -1.14 13.25 -5.40
N GLY A 172 -0.36 12.75 -4.43
CA GLY A 172 1.10 12.74 -4.47
C GLY A 172 1.64 12.00 -5.70
N TYR A 173 1.14 10.80 -5.94
CA TYR A 173 1.55 9.99 -7.08
C TYR A 173 1.11 10.56 -8.42
N TRP A 174 -0.13 11.06 -8.50
CA TRP A 174 -0.63 11.77 -9.67
C TRP A 174 0.24 12.98 -10.01
N SER A 175 0.60 13.78 -9.00
CA SER A 175 1.48 14.93 -9.20
C SER A 175 2.87 14.50 -9.61
N PHE A 176 3.41 13.44 -9.01
CA PHE A 176 4.72 12.93 -9.36
C PHE A 176 4.75 12.41 -10.80
N GLY A 177 3.71 11.70 -11.25
CA GLY A 177 3.58 11.28 -12.64
C GLY A 177 3.65 12.46 -13.62
N LYS A 178 3.19 13.66 -13.21
CA LYS A 178 3.30 14.89 -14.01
C LYS A 178 4.68 15.56 -13.96
N THR A 179 5.36 15.60 -12.82
CA THR A 179 6.56 16.44 -12.64
C THR A 179 7.86 15.67 -12.45
N HIS A 180 7.81 14.43 -11.96
CA HIS A 180 8.97 13.61 -11.56
C HIS A 180 9.85 14.28 -10.49
N GLU A 181 9.26 15.20 -9.73
CA GLU A 181 9.91 16.01 -8.70
C GLU A 181 9.20 15.77 -7.36
N VAL A 182 9.94 15.27 -6.36
CA VAL A 182 9.40 14.93 -5.04
C VAL A 182 8.81 16.18 -4.35
N PHE A 183 9.61 17.25 -4.21
CA PHE A 183 9.16 18.47 -3.51
C PHE A 183 7.96 19.15 -4.18
N ARG A 184 7.94 19.17 -5.53
CA ARG A 184 6.79 19.72 -6.27
C ARG A 184 5.53 18.86 -6.08
N SER A 185 5.70 17.54 -5.94
CA SER A 185 4.60 16.62 -5.65
C SER A 185 4.04 16.82 -4.24
N LEU A 186 4.91 16.98 -3.24
CA LEU A 186 4.51 17.33 -1.87
C LEU A 186 3.77 18.67 -1.81
N LYS A 187 4.26 19.69 -2.54
CA LYS A 187 3.57 20.98 -2.64
C LYS A 187 2.17 20.83 -3.26
N ASN A 188 2.04 20.01 -4.30
CA ASN A 188 0.76 19.77 -4.96
C ASN A 188 -0.22 18.94 -4.13
N ILE A 189 0.27 18.07 -3.22
CA ILE A 189 -0.58 17.42 -2.22
C ILE A 189 -1.30 18.47 -1.36
N TYR A 190 -0.59 19.52 -0.93
CA TYR A 190 -1.22 20.60 -0.19
C TYR A 190 -2.17 21.44 -1.06
N LEU A 191 -1.74 21.84 -2.26
CA LEU A 191 -2.53 22.73 -3.12
C LEU A 191 -3.81 22.08 -3.71
N VAL A 192 -3.73 20.80 -4.08
CA VAL A 192 -4.85 20.07 -4.69
C VAL A 192 -5.52 19.17 -3.66
N GLY A 193 -4.72 18.40 -2.94
CA GLY A 193 -5.22 17.44 -1.96
C GLY A 193 -5.96 18.13 -0.81
N ILE A 194 -5.38 19.18 -0.23
CA ILE A 194 -5.94 19.84 0.96
C ILE A 194 -6.77 21.05 0.57
N LYS A 195 -6.21 22.01 -0.18
CA LYS A 195 -6.89 23.27 -0.49
C LYS A 195 -8.07 23.14 -1.46
N ARG A 196 -8.15 22.05 -2.23
CA ARG A 196 -9.20 21.82 -3.24
C ARG A 196 -9.86 20.45 -3.10
N ILE A 197 -9.97 19.97 -1.85
CA ILE A 197 -10.62 18.69 -1.54
C ILE A 197 -12.10 18.67 -1.94
N ASP A 198 -12.76 19.84 -1.93
CA ASP A 198 -14.14 20.03 -2.37
C ASP A 198 -14.36 19.57 -3.82
N LEU A 199 -13.33 19.65 -4.67
CA LEU A 199 -13.38 19.25 -6.07
C LEU A 199 -13.16 17.74 -6.30
N THR A 200 -12.83 16.98 -5.26
CA THR A 200 -12.48 15.55 -5.38
C THR A 200 -13.24 14.66 -4.41
N ILE A 201 -13.83 15.24 -3.37
CA ILE A 201 -14.53 14.49 -2.31
C ILE A 201 -15.73 13.73 -2.86
N PHE A 202 -16.45 14.30 -3.83
CA PHE A 202 -17.60 13.62 -4.42
C PHE A 202 -17.16 12.41 -5.24
N GLU A 203 -16.10 12.55 -6.01
CA GLU A 203 -15.51 11.47 -6.81
C GLU A 203 -14.99 10.36 -5.90
N MET A 204 -14.42 10.70 -4.75
CA MET A 204 -14.05 9.71 -3.74
C MET A 204 -15.24 8.99 -3.13
N ILE A 205 -16.31 9.71 -2.78
CA ILE A 205 -17.55 9.10 -2.26
C ILE A 205 -18.15 8.17 -3.33
N PHE A 206 -18.21 8.62 -4.58
CA PHE A 206 -18.71 7.81 -5.69
C PHE A 206 -17.88 6.53 -5.88
N ALA A 207 -16.55 6.65 -5.86
CA ALA A 207 -15.67 5.49 -5.92
C ALA A 207 -15.88 4.53 -4.75
N LEU A 208 -16.08 5.05 -3.54
CA LEU A 208 -16.37 4.25 -2.35
C LEU A 208 -17.71 3.51 -2.48
N VAL A 209 -18.74 4.14 -3.02
CA VAL A 209 -20.02 3.47 -3.35
C VAL A 209 -19.79 2.35 -4.36
N VAL A 210 -19.00 2.57 -5.42
CA VAL A 210 -18.65 1.53 -6.39
C VAL A 210 -17.88 0.38 -5.73
N ALA A 211 -16.97 0.67 -4.80
CA ALA A 211 -16.25 -0.35 -4.04
C ALA A 211 -17.19 -1.21 -3.18
N VAL A 212 -18.17 -0.58 -2.51
CA VAL A 212 -19.19 -1.28 -1.72
C VAL A 212 -20.04 -2.18 -2.62
N LEU A 213 -20.51 -1.66 -3.77
CA LEU A 213 -21.27 -2.45 -4.73
C LEU A 213 -20.47 -3.64 -5.28
N LEU A 214 -19.19 -3.42 -5.60
CA LEU A 214 -18.31 -4.51 -6.01
C LEU A 214 -18.16 -5.57 -4.93
N ASN A 215 -17.97 -5.17 -3.67
CA ASN A 215 -17.88 -6.11 -2.56
C ASN A 215 -19.19 -6.91 -2.38
N LEU A 216 -20.36 -6.28 -2.55
CA LEU A 216 -21.63 -6.99 -2.52
C LEU A 216 -21.73 -8.02 -3.65
N ILE A 217 -21.27 -7.68 -4.86
CA ILE A 217 -21.21 -8.63 -5.99
C ILE A 217 -20.22 -9.75 -5.70
N LEU A 218 -19.05 -9.45 -5.15
CA LEU A 218 -18.05 -10.47 -4.80
C LEU A 218 -18.57 -11.42 -3.71
N LEU A 219 -19.34 -10.91 -2.75
CA LEU A 219 -19.97 -11.71 -1.70
C LEU A 219 -20.94 -12.76 -2.29
N LEU A 220 -21.58 -12.47 -3.43
CA LEU A 220 -22.40 -13.45 -4.13
C LEU A 220 -21.61 -14.65 -4.63
N PHE A 221 -20.27 -14.64 -4.61
CA PHE A 221 -19.42 -15.78 -4.97
C PHE A 221 -18.84 -16.52 -3.74
N SER A 222 -19.25 -16.15 -2.53
CA SER A 222 -18.77 -16.77 -1.27
C SER A 222 -19.13 -18.25 -1.12
N TRP A 223 -20.05 -18.77 -1.93
CA TRP A 223 -20.43 -20.18 -2.00
C TRP A 223 -19.49 -21.03 -2.86
N LEU A 224 -18.55 -20.41 -3.59
CA LEU A 224 -17.52 -21.12 -4.34
C LEU A 224 -16.41 -21.65 -3.41
N PRO A 225 -15.59 -22.62 -3.85
CA PRO A 225 -14.40 -23.04 -3.11
C PRO A 225 -13.51 -21.85 -2.75
N GLU A 226 -12.95 -21.86 -1.53
CA GLU A 226 -12.21 -20.74 -0.95
C GLU A 226 -11.11 -20.19 -1.88
N THR A 227 -10.34 -21.08 -2.52
CA THR A 227 -9.29 -20.69 -3.46
C THR A 227 -9.84 -19.93 -4.66
N VAL A 228 -10.98 -20.36 -5.21
CA VAL A 228 -11.62 -19.71 -6.37
C VAL A 228 -12.17 -18.35 -5.96
N TYR A 229 -12.85 -18.28 -4.81
CA TYR A 229 -13.36 -17.02 -4.25
C TYR A 229 -12.23 -16.00 -4.01
N LEU A 230 -11.10 -16.44 -3.46
CA LEU A 230 -9.94 -15.58 -3.23
C LEU A 230 -9.36 -15.04 -4.55
N VAL A 231 -9.20 -15.90 -5.57
CA VAL A 231 -8.73 -15.48 -6.90
C VAL A 231 -9.66 -14.44 -7.52
N LEU A 232 -10.97 -14.68 -7.49
CA LEU A 232 -11.97 -13.73 -8.02
C LEU A 232 -11.94 -12.41 -7.26
N THR A 233 -11.79 -12.46 -5.93
CA THR A 233 -11.68 -11.27 -5.09
C THR A 233 -10.45 -10.45 -5.45
N VAL A 234 -9.28 -11.09 -5.59
CA VAL A 234 -8.06 -10.41 -6.01
C VAL A 234 -8.23 -9.78 -7.39
N ILE A 235 -8.75 -10.51 -8.38
CA ILE A 235 -8.99 -9.98 -9.73
C ILE A 235 -9.96 -8.79 -9.69
N GLY A 236 -11.08 -8.93 -8.98
CA GLY A 236 -12.08 -7.87 -8.83
C GLY A 236 -11.50 -6.61 -8.21
N LEU A 237 -10.69 -6.75 -7.15
CA LEU A 237 -9.97 -5.64 -6.54
C LEU A 237 -8.97 -5.00 -7.52
N GLN A 238 -8.24 -5.78 -8.32
CA GLN A 238 -7.32 -5.22 -9.33
C GLN A 238 -8.05 -4.46 -10.43
N VAL A 239 -9.21 -4.95 -10.87
CA VAL A 239 -10.10 -4.24 -11.80
C VAL A 239 -10.54 -2.92 -11.19
N TYR A 240 -11.02 -2.95 -9.95
CA TYR A 240 -11.45 -1.75 -9.24
C TYR A 240 -10.33 -0.73 -9.07
N PHE A 241 -9.16 -1.12 -8.57
CA PHE A 241 -8.05 -0.19 -8.38
C PHE A 241 -7.56 0.40 -9.71
N SER A 242 -7.55 -0.38 -10.79
CA SER A 242 -7.19 0.13 -12.12
C SER A 242 -8.22 1.14 -12.64
N TRP A 243 -9.51 0.86 -12.46
CA TRP A 243 -10.60 1.77 -12.79
C TRP A 243 -10.53 3.04 -11.96
N PHE A 244 -10.40 2.91 -10.64
CA PHE A 244 -10.32 3.99 -9.66
C PHE A 244 -9.19 4.97 -9.98
N ARG A 245 -8.00 4.45 -10.28
CA ARG A 245 -6.84 5.29 -10.64
C ARG A 245 -7.12 6.16 -11.87
N LEU A 246 -7.73 5.57 -12.90
CA LEU A 246 -8.06 6.28 -14.14
C LEU A 246 -9.20 7.27 -13.95
N TYR A 247 -10.25 6.86 -13.25
CA TYR A 247 -11.39 7.69 -12.91
C TYR A 247 -10.97 8.95 -12.14
N LEU A 248 -10.24 8.79 -11.03
CA LEU A 248 -9.75 9.93 -10.26
C LEU A 248 -8.73 10.78 -11.03
N THR A 249 -7.91 10.15 -11.89
CA THR A 249 -7.00 10.93 -12.75
C THR A 249 -7.77 11.83 -13.71
N ASN A 250 -8.86 11.34 -14.30
CA ASN A 250 -9.71 12.12 -15.20
C ASN A 250 -10.37 13.28 -14.45
N ALA A 251 -10.87 13.03 -13.25
CA ALA A 251 -11.41 14.08 -12.38
C ALA A 251 -10.36 15.16 -12.07
N LEU A 252 -9.16 14.75 -11.64
CA LEU A 252 -8.07 15.68 -11.31
C LEU A 252 -7.50 16.42 -12.52
N LYS A 253 -7.53 15.84 -13.73
CA LYS A 253 -7.13 16.54 -14.97
C LYS A 253 -8.02 17.75 -15.25
N SER A 254 -9.25 17.76 -14.77
CA SER A 254 -10.17 18.90 -14.92
C SER A 254 -9.84 20.08 -13.99
N VAL A 255 -9.00 19.85 -12.97
CA VAL A 255 -8.57 20.90 -12.01
C VAL A 255 -7.40 21.67 -12.62
N LYS A 256 -7.63 22.94 -13.00
CA LYS A 256 -6.56 23.86 -13.40
C LYS A 256 -5.68 24.20 -12.20
N LEU A 257 -4.40 23.81 -12.25
CA LEU A 257 -3.36 24.19 -11.28
C LEU A 257 -2.93 25.63 -11.49
#